data_AF-A0A8C2BB70-F1
#
_entry.id   AF-A0A8C2BB70-F1
#
_cell.length_a   1.000
_cell.length_b   1.000
_cell.length_c   1.000
_cell.angle_alpha   90.00
_cell.angle_beta   90.00
_cell.angle_gamma   90.00
#
_symmetry.space_group_name_H-M   'P 1'
#
loop_
_entity.id
_entity.type
_entity.pdbx_description
1 polymer ?
#
loop_
_entity_poly.entity_id
_entity_poly.type
_entity_poly.pdbx_seq_one_letter_code
_entity_poly.pdbx_strand_id
1 'polypeptide(L)'
;CQSSSICLPESRSPIPSGHNSSTAADTLVKISKLSAAAPEFVPGCCASFQDDVYSDESEGYYAEPSLADFVQEFVSHLNSSPGSFESEIDYITDVLNSCITTEEILQELVELIYVQSTSIPNFAYTGARLCNHLSHHIRLSPASGNFRQLLLQRCRTEYEQREQAVRGDPDTQKRFHSYVLFLGELYLNLEIKSGKDTPGRANILLGALKDLLNTLCSHPDDPNLMCAIKLLKLSGSILEDTWKEKGQSDMDEVIKKIEDVLLDAKCSRDVKQMLLKLVELRSSNWGRVHTAAVSSDATPDNDPNYFMNEPTFYTADGTPFTAADPGEYRQRLQSAVTHIQTSLCFIKRLNEFFFFFFFFFFFFQFKFILFQGTKCYFCIYLTLITLV
;
A
#
# COMPACT_ATOMS: atom_id res chain seq x y z
N CYS A 1 -50.97 -18.01 60.30
CA CYS A 1 -49.49 -17.87 60.31
C CYS A 1 -49.13 -16.58 59.59
N GLN A 2 -48.04 -15.91 60.01
CA GLN A 2 -47.83 -14.48 59.74
C GLN A 2 -47.33 -14.14 58.33
N SER A 3 -47.67 -12.92 57.92
CA SER A 3 -47.13 -12.20 56.76
C SER A 3 -46.10 -11.13 57.20
N SER A 4 -45.51 -10.47 56.20
CA SER A 4 -44.35 -9.57 56.25
C SER A 4 -44.52 -8.19 56.93
N SER A 5 -43.37 -7.50 57.08
CA SER A 5 -43.16 -6.02 57.04
C SER A 5 -43.25 -5.18 58.34
N ILE A 6 -42.77 -3.93 58.22
CA ILE A 6 -42.62 -2.79 59.19
C ILE A 6 -41.17 -2.65 59.74
N CYS A 7 -40.55 -1.49 59.98
CA CYS A 7 -40.48 -0.11 59.44
C CYS A 7 -39.73 0.76 60.49
N LEU A 8 -39.08 1.84 60.03
CA LEU A 8 -38.54 3.08 60.67
C LEU A 8 -39.15 3.54 62.05
N PRO A 9 -38.51 4.43 62.89
CA PRO A 9 -38.14 5.82 62.49
C PRO A 9 -37.07 6.67 63.30
N GLU A 10 -36.79 7.89 62.78
CA GLU A 10 -36.58 9.22 63.45
C GLU A 10 -35.60 9.46 64.65
N SER A 11 -35.08 10.66 65.00
CA SER A 11 -34.97 12.02 64.38
C SER A 11 -34.06 13.00 65.22
N ARG A 12 -33.82 14.23 64.70
CA ARG A 12 -33.48 15.54 65.36
C ARG A 12 -32.05 16.14 65.38
N SER A 13 -32.04 17.48 65.28
CA SER A 13 -30.97 18.47 65.02
C SER A 13 -30.52 19.23 66.31
N PRO A 14 -29.50 20.15 66.33
CA PRO A 14 -29.59 21.51 65.72
C PRO A 14 -28.27 22.23 65.24
N ILE A 15 -28.47 23.49 64.81
CA ILE A 15 -27.64 24.56 64.14
C ILE A 15 -26.83 25.45 65.15
N PRO A 16 -26.15 26.61 64.83
CA PRO A 16 -25.37 27.13 63.66
C PRO A 16 -24.05 27.96 64.00
N SER A 17 -23.40 28.51 62.95
CA SER A 17 -22.70 29.84 62.84
C SER A 17 -21.18 30.04 63.15
N GLY A 18 -20.48 30.87 62.35
CA GLY A 18 -19.16 31.47 62.68
C GLY A 18 -18.24 31.94 61.53
N HIS A 19 -17.76 33.20 61.57
CA HIS A 19 -16.84 33.87 60.61
C HIS A 19 -15.79 34.71 61.41
N ASN A 20 -14.64 35.20 60.88
CA ASN A 20 -14.13 35.27 59.50
C ASN A 20 -12.57 35.38 59.44
N SER A 21 -12.00 35.16 58.24
CA SER A 21 -10.77 35.77 57.65
C SER A 21 -9.39 35.79 58.37
N SER A 22 -8.35 35.39 57.60
CA SER A 22 -6.91 35.76 57.65
C SER A 22 -6.03 35.18 58.80
N THR A 23 -4.75 34.82 58.64
CA THR A 23 -3.75 35.13 57.58
C THR A 23 -2.62 34.07 57.46
N ALA A 24 -1.99 33.98 56.28
CA ALA A 24 -0.58 33.62 56.00
C ALA A 24 0.12 32.40 56.65
N ALA A 25 0.17 31.27 55.91
CA ALA A 25 1.35 30.87 55.12
C ALA A 25 2.78 30.90 55.72
N ASP A 26 3.04 30.37 56.93
CA ASP A 26 4.43 30.29 57.47
C ASP A 26 4.83 28.98 58.19
N THR A 27 4.11 27.87 57.96
CA THR A 27 4.41 26.56 58.60
C THR A 27 4.36 25.38 57.63
N LEU A 28 5.29 25.35 56.67
CA LEU A 28 5.51 24.18 55.81
C LEU A 28 7.01 23.79 55.68
N VAL A 29 7.67 23.58 56.82
CA VAL A 29 9.05 23.07 56.89
C VAL A 29 9.11 21.87 57.85
N LYS A 30 9.61 20.73 57.34
CA LYS A 30 9.58 19.36 57.92
C LYS A 30 8.18 18.72 57.78
N ILE A 31 8.01 17.51 57.25
CA ILE A 31 8.88 16.32 57.34
C ILE A 31 9.15 15.70 55.94
N SER A 32 10.39 15.25 55.71
CA SER A 32 10.92 14.73 54.44
C SER A 32 10.47 13.31 54.06
N LYS A 33 10.70 12.92 52.79
CA LYS A 33 11.37 11.65 52.41
C LYS A 33 11.70 11.59 50.90
N LEU A 34 12.84 12.16 50.49
CA LEU A 34 13.55 11.82 49.25
C LEU A 34 15.04 11.67 49.58
N SER A 35 15.66 10.59 49.12
CA SER A 35 17.03 10.21 49.48
C SER A 35 18.04 10.78 48.48
N ALA A 36 19.14 11.36 48.96
CA ALA A 36 20.15 12.04 48.15
C ALA A 36 21.22 11.10 47.54
N ALA A 37 20.86 9.85 47.25
CA ALA A 37 21.78 8.79 46.76
C ALA A 37 21.20 8.05 45.54
N ALA A 38 20.74 8.80 44.54
CA ALA A 38 20.31 8.27 43.24
C ALA A 38 21.45 8.40 42.22
N PRO A 39 21.88 7.34 41.53
CA PRO A 39 23.09 7.34 40.68
C PRO A 39 22.92 7.97 39.29
N GLU A 40 21.81 8.66 39.00
CA GLU A 40 21.48 9.17 37.64
C GLU A 40 21.29 10.70 37.58
N PHE A 41 21.93 11.45 38.48
CA PHE A 41 21.89 12.93 38.44
C PHE A 41 23.31 13.52 38.40
N VAL A 42 23.77 13.87 37.20
CA VAL A 42 25.03 14.61 36.98
C VAL A 42 24.74 15.89 36.18
N PRO A 43 24.37 17.00 36.84
CA PRO A 43 24.34 18.32 36.20
C PRO A 43 25.77 18.76 35.87
N GLY A 44 26.00 19.20 34.64
CA GLY A 44 27.32 19.67 34.21
C GLY A 44 27.81 20.88 35.00
N CYS A 45 29.04 20.81 35.51
CA CYS A 45 29.67 21.91 36.24
C CYS A 45 30.67 22.62 35.31
N CYS A 46 30.55 23.94 35.18
CA CYS A 46 31.41 24.77 34.35
C CYS A 46 32.46 25.51 35.20
N ALA A 47 33.73 25.21 34.97
CA ALA A 47 34.95 25.95 35.38
C ALA A 47 36.16 25.19 34.80
N SER A 48 37.29 25.77 34.39
CA SER A 48 37.69 27.18 34.25
C SER A 48 38.91 27.24 33.31
N PHE A 49 39.14 28.38 32.65
CA PHE A 49 40.20 28.58 31.65
C PHE A 49 41.62 28.14 32.10
N GLN A 50 42.31 27.41 31.21
CA GLN A 50 43.76 27.47 31.03
C GLN A 50 44.05 27.42 29.53
N ASP A 51 44.98 28.28 29.07
CA ASP A 51 45.37 28.41 27.67
C ASP A 51 46.21 27.19 27.24
N ASP A 52 45.73 26.45 26.23
CA ASP A 52 46.57 25.57 25.41
C ASP A 52 46.17 25.69 23.94
N VAL A 53 47.12 26.23 23.17
CA VAL A 53 47.36 26.11 21.72
C VAL A 53 46.15 25.88 20.80
N TYR A 54 45.82 26.90 19.99
CA TYR A 54 44.95 26.81 18.81
C TYR A 54 45.31 25.59 17.94
N SER A 55 44.43 24.58 17.95
CA SER A 55 44.34 23.56 16.92
C SER A 55 42.93 23.62 16.36
N ASP A 56 42.79 24.30 15.23
CA ASP A 56 41.52 24.43 14.49
C ASP A 56 41.26 23.14 13.70
N GLU A 57 40.98 22.05 14.42
CA GLU A 57 40.54 20.76 13.88
C GLU A 57 39.11 20.45 14.36
N SER A 58 38.21 21.42 14.16
CA SER A 58 36.77 21.13 14.10
C SER A 58 36.39 20.67 12.68
N GLU A 59 37.12 19.69 12.13
CA GLU A 59 36.55 18.85 11.06
C GLU A 59 35.35 18.14 11.66
N GLY A 60 34.16 18.68 11.41
CA GLY A 60 32.93 17.97 11.63
C GLY A 60 32.95 16.72 10.76
N TYR A 61 33.29 15.59 11.37
CA TYR A 61 33.18 14.25 10.78
C TYR A 61 31.69 14.00 10.47
N TYR A 62 31.23 14.52 9.34
CA TYR A 62 30.01 14.05 8.71
C TYR A 62 30.25 12.58 8.42
N ALA A 63 29.57 11.71 9.17
CA ALA A 63 29.56 10.29 8.88
C ALA A 63 29.13 10.14 7.41
N GLU A 64 29.96 9.44 6.62
CA GLU A 64 29.67 9.21 5.21
C GLU A 64 28.30 8.50 5.12
N PRO A 65 27.34 9.04 4.34
CA PRO A 65 25.96 8.56 4.37
C PRO A 65 25.90 7.09 3.99
N SER A 66 25.28 6.28 4.85
CA SER A 66 25.23 4.84 4.64
C SER A 66 24.31 4.48 3.47
N LEU A 67 24.42 3.24 2.96
CA LEU A 67 23.46 2.72 1.98
C LEU A 67 22.02 2.81 2.51
N ALA A 68 21.83 2.53 3.81
CA ALA A 68 20.52 2.64 4.45
C ALA A 68 19.98 4.07 4.44
N ASP A 69 20.82 5.09 4.69
CA ASP A 69 20.43 6.50 4.64
C ASP A 69 20.03 6.91 3.21
N PHE A 70 20.84 6.56 2.21
CA PHE A 70 20.55 6.85 0.81
C PHE A 70 19.27 6.17 0.33
N VAL A 71 19.07 4.88 0.67
CA VAL A 71 17.82 4.17 0.34
C VAL A 71 16.63 4.80 1.04
N GLN A 72 16.76 5.19 2.31
CA GLN A 72 15.68 5.85 3.05
C GLN A 72 15.33 7.21 2.45
N GLU A 73 16.32 7.98 1.97
CA GLU A 73 16.14 9.27 1.30
C GLU A 73 15.36 9.12 -0.01
N PHE A 74 15.86 8.34 -0.98
CA PHE A 74 15.20 8.24 -2.28
C PHE A 74 13.85 7.54 -2.20
N VAL A 75 13.66 6.57 -1.29
CA VAL A 75 12.35 5.96 -1.03
C VAL A 75 11.37 7.00 -0.47
N SER A 76 11.80 7.82 0.49
CA SER A 76 10.96 8.88 1.05
C SER A 76 10.58 9.91 -0.01
N HIS A 77 11.51 10.26 -0.91
CA HIS A 77 11.25 11.10 -2.06
C HIS A 77 10.20 10.46 -2.99
N LEU A 78 10.45 9.25 -3.49
CA LEU A 78 9.55 8.55 -4.42
C LEU A 78 8.17 8.22 -3.81
N ASN A 79 8.06 8.11 -2.49
CA ASN A 79 6.77 7.97 -1.81
C ASN A 79 5.99 9.29 -1.73
N SER A 80 6.70 10.41 -1.60
CA SER A 80 6.11 11.76 -1.58
C SER A 80 5.81 12.30 -3.00
N SER A 81 6.61 11.87 -3.98
CA SER A 81 6.57 12.26 -5.39
C SER A 81 6.71 11.02 -6.30
N PRO A 82 5.69 10.14 -6.38
CA PRO A 82 5.74 8.98 -7.28
C PRO A 82 5.80 9.37 -8.77
N GLY A 83 5.50 10.64 -9.09
CA GLY A 83 5.61 11.19 -10.44
C GLY A 83 7.03 11.52 -10.90
N SER A 84 8.01 11.66 -10.00
CA SER A 84 9.41 11.92 -10.38
C SER A 84 10.25 10.65 -10.61
N PHE A 85 9.63 9.47 -10.52
CA PHE A 85 10.29 8.18 -10.74
C PHE A 85 11.11 8.13 -12.04
N GLU A 86 10.52 8.49 -13.18
CA GLU A 86 11.23 8.40 -14.48
C GLU A 86 12.42 9.37 -14.59
N SER A 87 12.39 10.49 -13.87
CA SER A 87 13.46 11.50 -13.90
C SER A 87 14.61 11.22 -12.93
N GLU A 88 14.38 10.39 -11.92
CA GLU A 88 15.35 10.13 -10.84
C GLU A 88 15.92 8.70 -10.86
N ILE A 89 15.20 7.74 -11.46
CA ILE A 89 15.56 6.32 -11.38
C ILE A 89 16.95 6.00 -11.96
N ASP A 90 17.37 6.69 -13.02
CA ASP A 90 18.69 6.51 -13.62
C ASP A 90 19.79 7.01 -12.68
N TYR A 91 19.62 8.20 -12.07
CA TYR A 91 20.55 8.74 -11.06
C TYR A 91 20.66 7.84 -9.82
N ILE A 92 19.51 7.40 -9.28
CA ILE A 92 19.46 6.46 -8.15
C ILE A 92 20.23 5.19 -8.50
N THR A 93 20.05 4.67 -9.72
CA THR A 93 20.67 3.44 -10.19
C THR A 93 22.17 3.57 -10.44
N ASP A 94 22.66 4.73 -10.90
CA ASP A 94 24.10 4.99 -11.06
C ASP A 94 24.81 5.11 -9.69
N VAL A 95 24.18 5.77 -8.70
CA VAL A 95 24.70 5.81 -7.32
C VAL A 95 24.68 4.41 -6.68
N LEU A 96 23.59 3.66 -6.84
CA LEU A 96 23.53 2.27 -6.36
C LEU A 96 24.65 1.41 -7.00
N ASN A 97 24.90 1.55 -8.30
CA ASN A 97 25.98 0.81 -8.97
C ASN A 97 27.40 1.23 -8.55
N SER A 98 27.61 2.42 -7.95
CA SER A 98 28.91 2.79 -7.39
C SER A 98 29.09 2.28 -5.95
N CYS A 99 28.02 2.21 -5.17
CA CYS A 99 28.04 1.67 -3.80
C CYS A 99 28.12 0.12 -3.73
N ILE A 100 27.39 -0.58 -4.61
CA ILE A 100 27.24 -2.04 -4.56
C ILE A 100 28.47 -2.75 -5.14
N THR A 101 29.50 -2.85 -4.31
CA THR A 101 30.79 -3.48 -4.68
C THR A 101 30.91 -4.94 -4.23
N THR A 102 30.13 -5.37 -3.23
CA THR A 102 30.16 -6.74 -2.69
C THR A 102 28.79 -7.40 -2.66
N GLU A 103 28.77 -8.72 -2.46
CA GLU A 103 27.54 -9.51 -2.36
C GLU A 103 26.70 -9.12 -1.15
N GLU A 104 27.34 -8.81 -0.02
CA GLU A 104 26.70 -8.43 1.24
C GLU A 104 25.93 -7.12 1.07
N ILE A 105 26.52 -6.13 0.38
CA ILE A 105 25.88 -4.83 0.08
C ILE A 105 24.68 -5.01 -0.86
N LEU A 106 24.75 -5.97 -1.80
CA LEU A 106 23.62 -6.31 -2.66
C LEU A 106 22.48 -6.96 -1.88
N GLN A 107 22.79 -7.83 -0.92
CA GLN A 107 21.79 -8.43 -0.02
C GLN A 107 21.16 -7.37 0.89
N GLU A 108 21.96 -6.45 1.42
CA GLU A 108 21.49 -5.31 2.23
C GLU A 108 20.52 -4.41 1.44
N LEU A 109 20.87 -4.04 0.20
CA LEU A 109 19.96 -3.28 -0.67
C LEU A 109 18.60 -3.99 -0.86
N VAL A 110 18.64 -5.30 -1.11
CA VAL A 110 17.42 -6.10 -1.30
C VAL A 110 16.57 -6.09 -0.03
N GLU A 111 17.18 -6.23 1.16
CA GLU A 111 16.45 -6.16 2.43
C GLU A 111 15.85 -4.77 2.65
N LEU A 112 16.64 -3.70 2.45
CA LEU A 112 16.17 -2.33 2.62
C LEU A 112 14.96 -2.05 1.71
N ILE A 113 15.07 -2.29 0.40
CA ILE A 113 13.98 -2.05 -0.54
C ILE A 113 12.76 -2.93 -0.22
N TYR A 114 12.97 -4.18 0.18
CA TYR A 114 11.89 -5.08 0.59
C TYR A 114 11.14 -4.56 1.83
N VAL A 115 11.87 -4.16 2.88
CA VAL A 115 11.31 -3.60 4.12
C VAL A 115 10.53 -2.32 3.82
N GLN A 116 11.09 -1.41 3.02
CA GLN A 116 10.41 -0.17 2.65
C GLN A 116 9.11 -0.44 1.84
N SER A 117 9.17 -1.36 0.87
CA SER A 117 8.03 -1.72 0.00
C SER A 117 6.87 -2.41 0.73
N THR A 118 7.13 -2.99 1.92
CA THR A 118 6.13 -3.68 2.75
C THR A 118 5.75 -2.90 4.02
N SER A 119 6.56 -1.92 4.44
CA SER A 119 6.32 -1.13 5.65
C SER A 119 5.70 0.24 5.36
N ILE A 120 6.06 0.90 4.25
CA ILE A 120 5.52 2.22 3.91
C ILE A 120 4.12 2.05 3.28
N PRO A 121 3.08 2.73 3.82
CA PRO A 121 1.75 2.71 3.20
C PRO A 121 1.83 3.36 1.82
N ASN A 122 1.13 2.75 0.85
CA ASN A 122 1.03 3.21 -0.54
C ASN A 122 2.28 3.02 -1.42
N PHE A 123 3.45 2.69 -0.84
CA PHE A 123 4.68 2.55 -1.62
C PHE A 123 4.79 1.25 -2.41
N ALA A 124 3.99 0.21 -2.10
CA ALA A 124 4.10 -1.13 -2.69
C ALA A 124 4.16 -1.16 -4.24
N TYR A 125 3.37 -0.33 -4.92
CA TYR A 125 3.43 -0.17 -6.39
C TYR A 125 4.77 0.42 -6.85
N THR A 126 5.18 1.56 -6.28
CA THR A 126 6.45 2.22 -6.61
C THR A 126 7.66 1.33 -6.27
N GLY A 127 7.62 0.61 -5.15
CA GLY A 127 8.60 -0.39 -4.74
C GLY A 127 8.67 -1.58 -5.70
N ALA A 128 7.55 -2.08 -6.20
CA ALA A 128 7.53 -3.13 -7.22
C ALA A 128 8.11 -2.64 -8.57
N ARG A 129 7.84 -1.39 -8.97
CA ARG A 129 8.45 -0.76 -10.14
C ARG A 129 9.96 -0.58 -9.98
N LEU A 130 10.40 -0.10 -8.81
CA LEU A 130 11.81 0.02 -8.44
C LEU A 130 12.50 -1.34 -8.52
N CYS A 131 11.91 -2.39 -7.92
CA CYS A 131 12.42 -3.76 -8.01
C CYS A 131 12.57 -4.24 -9.46
N ASN A 132 11.60 -3.94 -10.33
CA ASN A 132 11.70 -4.28 -11.75
C ASN A 132 12.84 -3.52 -12.45
N HIS A 133 12.98 -2.21 -12.22
CA HIS A 133 14.07 -1.43 -12.80
C HIS A 133 15.44 -1.94 -12.33
N LEU A 134 15.65 -2.09 -11.02
CA LEU A 134 16.92 -2.55 -10.45
C LEU A 134 17.28 -3.98 -10.89
N SER A 135 16.29 -4.85 -11.09
CA SER A 135 16.51 -6.20 -11.63
C SER A 135 17.14 -6.24 -13.03
N HIS A 136 17.11 -5.12 -13.76
CA HIS A 136 17.68 -4.98 -15.10
C HIS A 136 18.95 -4.13 -15.16
N HIS A 137 19.18 -3.25 -14.17
CA HIS A 137 20.23 -2.22 -14.25
C HIS A 137 21.28 -2.28 -13.12
N ILE A 138 21.08 -3.06 -12.06
CA ILE A 138 22.16 -3.41 -11.13
C ILE A 138 23.13 -4.37 -11.82
N ARG A 139 24.40 -3.95 -11.92
CA ARG A 139 25.45 -4.65 -12.68
C ARG A 139 26.07 -5.82 -11.92
N LEU A 140 26.04 -5.80 -10.58
CA LEU A 140 26.60 -6.87 -9.76
C LEU A 140 25.71 -8.12 -9.81
N SER A 141 26.30 -9.24 -10.20
CA SER A 141 25.64 -10.56 -10.27
C SER A 141 26.57 -11.63 -9.67
N PRO A 142 26.64 -11.76 -8.34
CA PRO A 142 27.47 -12.75 -7.66
C PRO A 142 26.93 -14.18 -7.87
N ALA A 143 27.69 -15.18 -7.40
CA ALA A 143 27.36 -16.59 -7.57
C ALA A 143 26.09 -17.03 -6.82
N SER A 144 25.71 -16.34 -5.74
CA SER A 144 24.44 -16.57 -5.02
C SER A 144 23.20 -16.08 -5.77
N GLY A 145 23.36 -15.11 -6.68
CA GLY A 145 22.32 -14.63 -7.57
C GLY A 145 22.33 -13.11 -7.78
N ASN A 146 21.72 -12.67 -8.88
CA ASN A 146 21.45 -11.25 -9.11
C ASN A 146 20.34 -10.71 -8.20
N PHE A 147 20.17 -9.38 -8.20
CA PHE A 147 19.12 -8.66 -7.45
C PHE A 147 17.74 -9.34 -7.50
N ARG A 148 17.31 -9.81 -8.67
CA ARG A 148 15.99 -10.48 -8.83
C ARG A 148 15.91 -11.82 -8.11
N GLN A 149 16.99 -12.61 -8.15
CA GLN A 149 17.04 -13.91 -7.48
C GLN A 149 17.02 -13.73 -5.96
N LEU A 150 17.83 -12.78 -5.45
CA LEU A 150 17.87 -12.43 -4.03
C LEU A 150 16.53 -11.86 -3.55
N LEU A 151 15.87 -10.99 -4.31
CA LEU A 151 14.52 -10.49 -4.00
C LEU A 151 13.49 -11.63 -3.92
N LEU A 152 13.47 -12.54 -4.90
CA LEU A 152 12.54 -13.68 -4.89
C LEU A 152 12.83 -14.65 -3.73
N GLN A 153 14.10 -14.85 -3.37
CA GLN A 153 14.49 -15.59 -2.17
C GLN A 153 14.00 -14.88 -0.89
N ARG A 154 14.13 -13.55 -0.80
CA ARG A 154 13.65 -12.78 0.34
C ARG A 154 12.13 -12.84 0.50
N CYS A 155 11.39 -12.75 -0.61
CA CYS A 155 9.94 -12.94 -0.63
C CYS A 155 9.52 -14.36 -0.24
N ARG A 156 10.35 -15.37 -0.54
CA ARG A 156 10.09 -16.77 -0.16
C ARG A 156 10.16 -16.97 1.37
N THR A 157 11.10 -16.30 2.05
CA THR A 157 11.24 -16.37 3.52
C THR A 157 9.97 -15.96 4.28
N GLU A 158 9.22 -14.96 3.79
CA GLU A 158 7.89 -14.63 4.37
C GLU A 158 6.80 -15.60 3.91
N TYR A 159 6.81 -16.03 2.64
CA TYR A 159 5.82 -16.97 2.11
C TYR A 159 5.76 -18.28 2.90
N GLU A 160 6.91 -18.78 3.36
CA GLU A 160 7.02 -19.99 4.18
C GLU A 160 6.38 -19.83 5.57
N GLN A 161 6.22 -18.59 6.06
CA GLN A 161 5.62 -18.27 7.36
C GLN A 161 4.11 -17.93 7.30
N ARG A 162 3.50 -17.92 6.10
CA ARG A 162 2.12 -17.44 5.87
C ARG A 162 1.04 -18.04 6.79
N GLU A 163 1.13 -19.33 7.11
CA GLU A 163 0.16 -20.04 7.96
C GLU A 163 0.21 -19.58 9.43
N GLN A 164 1.38 -19.14 9.89
CA GLN A 164 1.54 -18.52 11.21
C GLN A 164 1.14 -17.04 11.16
N ALA A 165 1.53 -16.34 10.10
CA ALA A 165 1.31 -14.89 9.96
C ALA A 165 -0.18 -14.52 9.77
N VAL A 166 -0.95 -15.32 9.02
CA VAL A 166 -2.39 -15.11 8.82
C VAL A 166 -3.21 -15.26 10.12
N ARG A 167 -2.69 -16.02 11.09
CA ARG A 167 -3.28 -16.23 12.43
C ARG A 167 -2.56 -15.43 13.53
N GLY A 168 -1.68 -14.51 13.14
CA GLY A 168 -0.90 -13.69 14.07
C GLY A 168 -1.75 -12.68 14.84
N ASP A 169 -1.10 -11.92 15.72
CA ASP A 169 -1.66 -10.70 16.29
C ASP A 169 -1.96 -9.65 15.19
N PRO A 170 -2.71 -8.57 15.50
CA PRO A 170 -3.09 -7.57 14.50
C PRO A 170 -1.92 -6.89 13.77
N ASP A 171 -0.75 -6.71 14.41
CA ASP A 171 0.41 -6.10 13.76
C ASP A 171 1.13 -7.12 12.86
N THR A 172 1.21 -8.38 13.27
CA THR A 172 1.70 -9.48 12.43
C THR A 172 0.79 -9.69 11.20
N GLN A 173 -0.53 -9.73 11.38
CA GLN A 173 -1.49 -9.78 10.27
C GLN A 173 -1.33 -8.58 9.33
N LYS A 174 -1.19 -7.36 9.87
CA LYS A 174 -0.98 -6.15 9.06
C LYS A 174 0.28 -6.22 8.21
N ARG A 175 1.41 -6.68 8.76
CA ARG A 175 2.65 -6.90 7.99
C ARG A 175 2.46 -7.95 6.90
N PHE A 176 1.78 -9.06 7.22
CA PHE A 176 1.44 -10.09 6.26
C PHE A 176 0.55 -9.56 5.12
N HIS A 177 -0.45 -8.73 5.41
CA HIS A 177 -1.30 -8.13 4.38
C HIS A 177 -0.53 -7.15 3.48
N SER A 178 0.37 -6.35 4.03
CA SER A 178 1.26 -5.50 3.22
C SER A 178 2.16 -6.33 2.32
N TYR A 179 2.75 -7.42 2.83
CA TYR A 179 3.54 -8.37 2.06
C TYR A 179 2.72 -8.99 0.91
N VAL A 180 1.51 -9.47 1.18
CA VAL A 180 0.63 -10.06 0.16
C VAL A 180 0.31 -9.07 -0.97
N LEU A 181 0.02 -7.81 -0.62
CA LEU A 181 -0.27 -6.76 -1.61
C LEU A 181 0.97 -6.36 -2.40
N PHE A 182 2.13 -6.25 -1.74
CA PHE A 182 3.42 -6.05 -2.42
C PHE A 182 3.75 -7.19 -3.38
N LEU A 183 3.48 -8.45 -3.01
CA LEU A 183 3.70 -9.60 -3.90
C LEU A 183 2.77 -9.58 -5.12
N GLY A 184 1.55 -9.06 -4.97
CA GLY A 184 0.63 -8.77 -6.08
C GLY A 184 1.16 -7.71 -7.03
N GLU A 185 1.63 -6.57 -6.50
CA GLU A 185 2.28 -5.52 -7.29
C GLU A 185 3.55 -6.04 -7.98
N LEU A 186 4.37 -6.83 -7.28
CA LEU A 186 5.58 -7.43 -7.81
C LEU A 186 5.27 -8.41 -8.96
N TYR A 187 4.22 -9.23 -8.85
CA TYR A 187 3.80 -10.09 -9.97
C TYR A 187 3.35 -9.30 -11.21
N LEU A 188 2.70 -8.16 -11.02
CA LEU A 188 2.23 -7.31 -12.13
C LEU A 188 3.37 -6.54 -12.81
N ASN A 189 4.36 -6.06 -12.04
CA ASN A 189 5.42 -5.17 -12.52
C ASN A 189 6.78 -5.84 -12.79
N LEU A 190 7.08 -7.02 -12.21
CA LEU A 190 8.38 -7.69 -12.36
C LEU A 190 8.45 -8.52 -13.65
N GLU A 191 9.22 -8.02 -14.61
CA GLU A 191 9.41 -8.64 -15.90
C GLU A 191 10.57 -9.65 -15.88
N ILE A 192 10.34 -10.79 -16.54
CA ILE A 192 11.37 -11.79 -16.82
C ILE A 192 11.52 -11.91 -18.32
N LYS A 193 12.62 -11.35 -18.83
CA LYS A 193 13.12 -11.60 -20.18
C LYS A 193 13.46 -13.10 -20.32
N SER A 194 12.52 -13.85 -20.88
CA SER A 194 12.76 -15.18 -21.42
C SER A 194 13.39 -15.03 -22.81
N GLY A 195 13.99 -16.08 -23.37
CA GLY A 195 14.61 -16.04 -24.71
C GLY A 195 13.62 -15.92 -25.88
N LYS A 196 12.36 -15.54 -25.62
CA LYS A 196 11.34 -15.17 -26.60
C LYS A 196 11.05 -13.68 -26.39
N ASP A 197 10.88 -12.92 -27.47
CA ASP A 197 10.84 -11.44 -27.43
C ASP A 197 9.74 -10.81 -26.55
N THR A 198 8.75 -11.60 -26.11
CA THR A 198 7.76 -11.20 -25.11
C THR A 198 8.29 -11.41 -23.67
N PRO A 199 8.49 -10.35 -22.86
CA PRO A 199 8.81 -10.51 -21.44
C PRO A 199 7.68 -11.26 -20.73
N GLY A 200 8.03 -12.31 -20.00
CA GLY A 200 7.09 -13.11 -19.21
C GLY A 200 7.03 -12.64 -17.75
N ARG A 201 6.00 -13.05 -17.02
CA ARG A 201 5.91 -12.82 -15.56
C ARG A 201 6.59 -13.93 -14.77
N ALA A 202 6.94 -13.63 -13.52
CA ALA A 202 7.49 -14.59 -12.58
C ALA A 202 6.47 -15.71 -12.24
N ASN A 203 6.57 -16.86 -12.93
CA ASN A 203 5.70 -18.03 -12.71
C ASN A 203 5.68 -18.51 -11.24
N ILE A 204 6.77 -18.33 -10.49
CA ILE A 204 6.85 -18.65 -9.07
C ILE A 204 5.90 -17.78 -8.22
N LEU A 205 5.72 -16.50 -8.59
CA LEU A 205 4.80 -15.59 -7.90
C LEU A 205 3.34 -15.95 -8.20
N LEU A 206 3.02 -16.45 -9.41
CA LEU A 206 1.67 -16.90 -9.73
C LEU A 206 1.18 -18.02 -8.79
N GLY A 207 2.04 -19.01 -8.53
CA GLY A 207 1.76 -20.07 -7.55
C GLY A 207 1.63 -19.53 -6.13
N ALA A 208 2.58 -18.68 -5.71
CA ALA A 208 2.53 -18.06 -4.38
C ALA A 208 1.24 -17.24 -4.16
N LEU A 209 0.77 -16.49 -5.17
CA LEU A 209 -0.48 -15.72 -5.09
C LEU A 209 -1.72 -16.61 -4.99
N LYS A 210 -1.78 -17.76 -5.69
CA LYS A 210 -2.83 -18.78 -5.48
C LYS A 210 -2.85 -19.20 -4.02
N ASP A 211 -1.70 -19.55 -3.46
CA ASP A 211 -1.61 -20.08 -2.11
C ASP A 211 -1.92 -19.03 -1.05
N LEU A 212 -1.50 -17.78 -1.24
CA LEU A 212 -1.81 -16.67 -0.34
C LEU A 212 -3.31 -16.34 -0.33
N LEU A 213 -3.97 -16.32 -1.51
CA LEU A 213 -5.43 -16.17 -1.60
C LEU A 213 -6.14 -17.32 -0.88
N ASN A 214 -5.69 -18.55 -1.09
CA ASN A 214 -6.20 -19.72 -0.37
C ASN A 214 -5.99 -19.62 1.15
N THR A 215 -4.83 -19.14 1.59
CA THR A 215 -4.45 -18.97 3.00
C THR A 215 -5.36 -17.93 3.67
N LEU A 216 -5.61 -16.79 3.02
CA LEU A 216 -6.50 -15.74 3.51
C LEU A 216 -7.96 -16.21 3.57
N CYS A 217 -8.48 -16.84 2.52
CA CYS A 217 -9.88 -17.30 2.50
C CYS A 217 -10.15 -18.45 3.47
N SER A 218 -9.13 -19.24 3.83
CA SER A 218 -9.25 -20.32 4.84
C SER A 218 -9.25 -19.79 6.29
N HIS A 219 -8.96 -18.50 6.49
CA HIS A 219 -8.98 -17.83 7.80
C HIS A 219 -9.83 -16.56 7.71
N PRO A 220 -11.18 -16.69 7.64
CA PRO A 220 -12.10 -15.66 7.16
C PRO A 220 -12.40 -14.56 8.19
N ASP A 221 -11.37 -14.03 8.83
CA ASP A 221 -11.42 -12.80 9.62
C ASP A 221 -11.53 -11.58 8.68
N ASP A 222 -12.26 -10.55 9.11
CA ASP A 222 -12.50 -9.33 8.33
C ASP A 222 -11.21 -8.73 7.71
N PRO A 223 -10.07 -8.58 8.43
CA PRO A 223 -8.82 -8.09 7.85
C PRO A 223 -8.27 -9.00 6.73
N ASN A 224 -8.30 -10.32 6.92
CA ASN A 224 -7.81 -11.31 5.94
C ASN A 224 -8.65 -11.28 4.67
N LEU A 225 -9.98 -11.25 4.81
CA LEU A 225 -10.91 -11.13 3.69
C LEU A 225 -10.75 -9.79 2.95
N MET A 226 -10.55 -8.70 3.68
CA MET A 226 -10.24 -7.40 3.07
C MET A 226 -8.90 -7.38 2.33
N CYS A 227 -7.89 -8.13 2.78
CA CYS A 227 -6.65 -8.33 2.04
C CYS A 227 -6.90 -9.12 0.73
N ALA A 228 -7.64 -10.23 0.80
CA ALA A 228 -7.98 -11.04 -0.39
C ALA A 228 -8.79 -10.24 -1.43
N ILE A 229 -9.77 -9.43 -0.99
CA ILE A 229 -10.53 -8.52 -1.86
C ILE A 229 -9.59 -7.53 -2.55
N LYS A 230 -8.67 -6.89 -1.80
CA LYS A 230 -7.72 -5.93 -2.37
C LYS A 230 -6.81 -6.59 -3.40
N LEU A 231 -6.26 -7.77 -3.10
CA LEU A 231 -5.38 -8.50 -4.02
C LEU A 231 -6.11 -8.92 -5.31
N LEU A 232 -7.34 -9.43 -5.21
CA LEU A 232 -8.14 -9.81 -6.39
C LEU A 232 -8.59 -8.58 -7.20
N LYS A 233 -8.88 -7.44 -6.57
CA LYS A 233 -9.15 -6.19 -7.30
C LYS A 233 -7.91 -5.62 -8.00
N LEU A 234 -6.72 -5.82 -7.44
CA LEU A 234 -5.45 -5.42 -8.03
C LEU A 234 -5.06 -6.31 -9.22
N SER A 235 -5.14 -7.63 -9.07
CA SER A 235 -4.49 -8.60 -9.95
C SER A 235 -5.41 -9.66 -10.58
N GLY A 236 -6.67 -9.75 -10.14
CA GLY A 236 -7.58 -10.86 -10.46
C GLY A 236 -7.80 -11.09 -11.96
N SER A 237 -7.94 -10.04 -12.76
CA SER A 237 -8.07 -10.16 -14.22
C SER A 237 -6.84 -10.80 -14.87
N ILE A 238 -5.65 -10.38 -14.48
CA ILE A 238 -4.37 -10.90 -15.02
C ILE A 238 -4.11 -12.33 -14.51
N LEU A 239 -4.45 -12.62 -13.24
CA LEU A 239 -4.39 -13.96 -12.69
C LEU A 239 -5.33 -14.93 -13.43
N GLU A 240 -6.59 -14.54 -13.64
CA GLU A 240 -7.57 -15.37 -14.33
C GLU A 240 -7.18 -15.67 -15.78
N ASP A 241 -6.69 -14.66 -16.52
CA ASP A 241 -6.19 -14.87 -17.88
C ASP A 241 -4.98 -15.81 -17.89
N THR A 242 -3.99 -15.58 -17.02
CA THR A 242 -2.75 -16.39 -16.96
C THR A 242 -3.04 -17.84 -16.57
N TRP A 243 -4.01 -18.08 -15.67
CA TRP A 243 -4.44 -19.42 -15.31
C TRP A 243 -5.21 -20.10 -16.45
N LYS A 244 -6.11 -19.39 -17.14
CA LYS A 244 -6.83 -19.90 -18.32
C LYS A 244 -5.89 -20.27 -19.47
N GLU A 245 -4.89 -19.44 -19.77
CA GLU A 245 -3.85 -19.72 -20.77
C GLU A 245 -3.08 -21.02 -20.47
N LYS A 246 -2.96 -21.39 -19.19
CA LYS A 246 -2.31 -22.62 -18.71
C LYS A 246 -3.28 -23.79 -18.52
N GLY A 247 -4.57 -23.62 -18.80
CA GLY A 247 -5.60 -24.64 -18.57
C GLY A 247 -5.90 -24.91 -17.08
N GLN A 248 -5.61 -23.96 -16.19
CA GLN A 248 -5.81 -24.06 -14.74
C GLN A 248 -7.14 -23.41 -14.32
N SER A 249 -7.91 -24.08 -13.46
CA SER A 249 -9.17 -23.58 -12.87
C SER A 249 -8.97 -22.85 -11.54
N ASP A 250 -7.77 -22.32 -11.29
CA ASP A 250 -7.37 -21.77 -9.99
C ASP A 250 -8.25 -20.59 -9.53
N MET A 251 -8.75 -19.75 -10.46
CA MET A 251 -9.68 -18.68 -10.11
C MET A 251 -11.07 -19.21 -9.70
N ASP A 252 -11.52 -20.32 -10.28
CA ASP A 252 -12.79 -20.95 -9.90
C ASP A 252 -12.70 -21.55 -8.50
N GLU A 253 -11.55 -22.16 -8.15
CA GLU A 253 -11.28 -22.63 -6.78
C GLU A 253 -11.29 -21.49 -5.76
N VAL A 254 -10.62 -20.37 -6.05
CA VAL A 254 -10.57 -19.19 -5.16
C VAL A 254 -11.96 -18.57 -4.97
N ILE A 255 -12.74 -18.46 -6.04
CA ILE A 255 -14.06 -17.81 -6.01
C ILE A 255 -15.09 -18.71 -5.32
N LYS A 256 -15.04 -20.03 -5.56
CA LYS A 256 -15.84 -20.98 -4.80
C LYS A 256 -15.59 -20.86 -3.30
N LYS A 257 -14.32 -20.74 -2.86
CA LYS A 257 -14.01 -20.49 -1.45
C LYS A 257 -14.59 -19.18 -0.92
N ILE A 258 -14.66 -18.13 -1.74
CA ILE A 258 -15.31 -16.86 -1.39
C ILE A 258 -16.82 -17.02 -1.24
N GLU A 259 -17.45 -17.85 -2.09
CA GLU A 259 -18.87 -18.21 -1.98
C GLU A 259 -19.15 -19.04 -0.72
N ASP A 260 -18.32 -20.05 -0.43
CA ASP A 260 -18.39 -20.85 0.81
C ASP A 260 -18.28 -19.93 2.06
N VAL A 261 -17.33 -18.98 2.06
CA VAL A 261 -17.17 -17.95 3.12
C VAL A 261 -18.41 -17.04 3.23
N LEU A 262 -19.04 -16.67 2.12
CA LEU A 262 -20.24 -15.83 2.15
C LEU A 262 -21.41 -16.53 2.85
N LEU A 263 -21.56 -17.85 2.64
CA LEU A 263 -22.56 -18.70 3.27
C LEU A 263 -22.29 -18.89 4.77
N ASP A 264 -21.08 -19.35 5.13
CA ASP A 264 -20.82 -19.91 6.46
C ASP A 264 -20.11 -18.95 7.44
N ALA A 265 -19.33 -17.97 6.96
CA ALA A 265 -18.48 -17.16 7.84
C ALA A 265 -19.25 -16.06 8.59
N LYS A 266 -18.79 -15.74 9.81
CA LYS A 266 -19.28 -14.62 10.64
C LYS A 266 -18.50 -13.31 10.41
N CYS A 267 -18.08 -13.04 9.17
CA CYS A 267 -17.51 -11.75 8.80
C CYS A 267 -18.57 -10.64 8.79
N SER A 268 -18.15 -9.37 8.93
CA SER A 268 -19.07 -8.24 9.03
C SER A 268 -19.88 -8.01 7.76
N ARG A 269 -21.02 -7.32 7.92
CA ARG A 269 -21.93 -7.00 6.81
C ARG A 269 -21.22 -6.26 5.66
N ASP A 270 -20.31 -5.36 5.98
CA ASP A 270 -19.59 -4.57 4.97
C ASP A 270 -18.59 -5.44 4.20
N VAL A 271 -17.87 -6.33 4.89
CA VAL A 271 -16.99 -7.32 4.24
C VAL A 271 -17.79 -8.28 3.35
N LYS A 272 -18.93 -8.83 3.83
CA LYS A 272 -19.83 -9.64 3.00
C LYS A 272 -20.30 -8.88 1.75
N GLN A 273 -20.67 -7.60 1.89
CA GLN A 273 -21.09 -6.77 0.76
C GLN A 273 -19.95 -6.51 -0.23
N MET A 274 -18.69 -6.41 0.22
CA MET A 274 -17.53 -6.30 -0.67
C MET A 274 -17.17 -7.62 -1.36
N LEU A 275 -17.30 -8.76 -0.68
CA LEU A 275 -17.15 -10.09 -1.30
C LEU A 275 -18.21 -10.33 -2.39
N LEU A 276 -19.48 -9.99 -2.15
CA LEU A 276 -20.54 -10.06 -3.17
C LEU A 276 -20.21 -9.21 -4.40
N LYS A 277 -19.74 -7.97 -4.20
CA LYS A 277 -19.28 -7.09 -5.28
C LYS A 277 -18.05 -7.62 -6.02
N LEU A 278 -17.22 -8.44 -5.38
CA LEU A 278 -16.07 -9.08 -6.00
C LEU A 278 -16.48 -10.24 -6.92
N VAL A 279 -17.46 -11.04 -6.50
CA VAL A 279 -18.09 -12.08 -7.34
C VAL A 279 -18.81 -11.44 -8.53
N GLU A 280 -19.56 -10.36 -8.30
CA GLU A 280 -20.19 -9.55 -9.35
C GLU A 280 -19.15 -9.00 -10.35
N LEU A 281 -18.05 -8.41 -9.85
CA LEU A 281 -16.94 -7.90 -10.65
C LEU A 281 -16.34 -9.01 -11.53
N ARG A 282 -16.09 -10.20 -10.99
CA ARG A 282 -15.62 -11.35 -11.78
C ARG A 282 -16.63 -11.77 -12.84
N SER A 283 -17.92 -11.89 -12.49
CA SER A 283 -18.97 -12.25 -13.45
C SER A 283 -19.08 -11.25 -14.61
N SER A 284 -18.73 -9.98 -14.36
CA SER A 284 -18.63 -8.89 -15.33
C SER A 284 -17.26 -8.85 -16.04
N ASN A 285 -16.55 -9.98 -16.15
CA ASN A 285 -15.19 -10.09 -16.70
C ASN A 285 -14.21 -9.04 -16.15
N TRP A 286 -14.23 -8.84 -14.83
CA TRP A 286 -13.42 -7.84 -14.11
C TRP A 286 -13.68 -6.39 -14.55
N GLY A 287 -14.88 -6.10 -15.06
CA GLY A 287 -15.26 -4.79 -15.60
C GLY A 287 -14.68 -4.52 -16.99
N ARG A 288 -14.08 -5.52 -17.65
CA ARG A 288 -13.58 -5.39 -19.02
C ARG A 288 -14.74 -5.49 -20.00
N VAL A 289 -15.10 -4.35 -20.60
CA VAL A 289 -16.05 -4.34 -21.72
C VAL A 289 -15.47 -5.17 -22.85
N HIS A 290 -16.20 -6.21 -23.27
CA HIS A 290 -15.89 -6.87 -24.52
C HIS A 290 -16.16 -5.88 -25.66
N THR A 291 -15.11 -5.31 -26.25
CA THR A 291 -15.10 -5.15 -27.70
C THR A 291 -15.30 -6.55 -28.25
N ALA A 292 -16.53 -6.88 -28.67
CA ALA A 292 -16.78 -8.12 -29.37
C ALA A 292 -15.75 -8.24 -30.48
N ALA A 293 -15.08 -9.39 -30.57
CA ALA A 293 -14.17 -9.65 -31.68
C ALA A 293 -14.91 -9.30 -32.96
N VAL A 294 -14.33 -8.40 -33.76
CA VAL A 294 -14.90 -8.04 -35.07
C VAL A 294 -15.18 -9.35 -35.77
N SER A 295 -16.46 -9.60 -36.02
CA SER A 295 -16.94 -10.82 -36.65
C SER A 295 -16.10 -11.06 -37.90
N SER A 296 -15.44 -12.22 -37.93
CA SER A 296 -14.45 -12.63 -38.94
C SER A 296 -14.73 -12.04 -40.31
N ASP A 297 -13.71 -11.41 -40.90
CA ASP A 297 -13.80 -10.64 -42.12
C ASP A 297 -14.72 -11.26 -43.18
N ALA A 298 -15.88 -10.63 -43.39
CA ALA A 298 -16.55 -10.68 -44.68
C ALA A 298 -15.68 -9.88 -45.67
N THR A 299 -14.58 -10.50 -46.12
CA THR A 299 -13.70 -9.94 -47.14
C THR A 299 -14.52 -9.64 -48.40
N PRO A 300 -14.44 -8.42 -48.97
CA PRO A 300 -15.30 -8.00 -50.08
C PRO A 300 -14.99 -8.70 -51.42
N ASP A 301 -13.91 -9.49 -51.50
CA ASP A 301 -13.43 -10.15 -52.72
C ASP A 301 -14.37 -11.22 -53.32
N ASN A 302 -15.45 -11.60 -52.63
CA ASN A 302 -16.34 -12.69 -53.03
C ASN A 302 -17.76 -12.27 -53.45
N ASP A 303 -18.09 -10.97 -53.49
CA ASP A 303 -19.37 -10.46 -54.01
C ASP A 303 -19.17 -9.57 -55.25
N PRO A 304 -19.55 -10.01 -56.47
CA PRO A 304 -19.44 -9.19 -57.68
C PRO A 304 -20.31 -7.92 -57.67
N ASN A 305 -21.22 -7.75 -56.72
CA ASN A 305 -22.01 -6.51 -56.53
C ASN A 305 -21.40 -5.51 -55.53
N TYR A 306 -20.29 -5.82 -54.85
CA TYR A 306 -19.71 -4.93 -53.83
C TYR A 306 -19.37 -3.54 -54.38
N PHE A 307 -18.85 -3.47 -55.61
CA PHE A 307 -18.38 -2.24 -56.25
C PHE A 307 -19.47 -1.22 -56.64
N MET A 308 -20.76 -1.57 -56.54
CA MET A 308 -21.86 -0.71 -57.00
C MET A 308 -22.61 0.04 -55.89
N ASN A 309 -22.22 -0.15 -54.62
CA ASN A 309 -22.97 0.36 -53.46
C ASN A 309 -22.14 1.23 -52.48
N GLU A 310 -20.91 1.65 -52.82
CA GLU A 310 -20.18 2.60 -51.97
C GLU A 310 -20.81 4.01 -52.05
N PRO A 311 -21.22 4.61 -50.92
CA PRO A 311 -21.70 5.98 -50.92
C PRO A 311 -20.56 6.96 -51.22
N THR A 312 -20.71 7.77 -52.28
CA THR A 312 -19.76 8.84 -52.58
C THR A 312 -19.81 9.93 -51.50
N PHE A 313 -18.74 10.05 -50.73
CA PHE A 313 -18.60 11.12 -49.75
C PHE A 313 -18.01 12.37 -50.40
N TYR A 314 -18.48 13.55 -49.98
CA TYR A 314 -18.01 14.84 -50.46
C TYR A 314 -17.25 15.57 -49.36
N THR A 315 -16.17 16.27 -49.72
CA THR A 315 -15.51 17.23 -48.84
C THR A 315 -16.38 18.46 -48.61
N ALA A 316 -16.01 19.32 -47.65
CA ALA A 316 -16.73 20.57 -47.37
C ALA A 316 -16.83 21.51 -48.59
N ASP A 317 -15.89 21.39 -49.53
CA ASP A 317 -15.85 22.15 -50.78
C ASP A 317 -16.61 21.47 -51.94
N GLY A 318 -17.35 20.39 -51.67
CA GLY A 318 -18.19 19.69 -52.64
C GLY A 318 -17.43 18.77 -53.61
N THR A 319 -16.18 18.41 -53.31
CA THR A 319 -15.39 17.47 -54.14
C THR A 319 -15.64 16.02 -53.71
N PRO A 320 -16.01 15.10 -54.61
CA PRO A 320 -16.18 13.69 -54.26
C PRO A 320 -14.83 13.02 -53.97
N PHE A 321 -14.77 12.24 -52.89
CA PHE A 321 -13.59 11.51 -52.46
C PHE A 321 -13.91 10.02 -52.29
N THR A 322 -13.08 9.16 -52.87
CA THR A 322 -13.18 7.69 -52.82
C THR A 322 -12.02 7.13 -52.00
N ALA A 323 -12.18 5.96 -51.37
CA ALA A 323 -11.32 5.45 -50.29
C ALA A 323 -9.85 5.05 -50.68
N ALA A 324 -9.30 5.62 -51.75
CA ALA A 324 -8.00 5.27 -52.32
C ALA A 324 -6.80 6.10 -51.78
N ASP A 325 -6.99 7.00 -50.82
CA ASP A 325 -5.92 7.86 -50.30
C ASP A 325 -5.37 7.38 -48.92
N PRO A 326 -4.21 6.69 -48.87
CA PRO A 326 -3.74 6.01 -47.66
C PRO A 326 -3.17 6.94 -46.58
N GLY A 327 -3.04 8.25 -46.85
CA GLY A 327 -2.49 9.23 -45.91
C GLY A 327 -3.41 9.52 -44.73
N GLU A 328 -4.65 9.92 -45.02
CA GLU A 328 -5.58 10.39 -43.97
C GLU A 328 -6.07 9.23 -43.08
N TYR A 329 -6.30 8.05 -43.66
CA TYR A 329 -6.69 6.85 -42.90
C TYR A 329 -5.60 6.44 -41.89
N ARG A 330 -4.32 6.52 -42.28
CA ARG A 330 -3.19 6.26 -41.37
C ARG A 330 -3.12 7.29 -40.25
N GLN A 331 -3.40 8.56 -40.54
CA GLN A 331 -3.44 9.62 -39.53
C GLN A 331 -4.61 9.44 -38.54
N ARG A 332 -5.77 8.96 -39.00
CA ARG A 332 -6.90 8.59 -38.13
C ARG A 332 -6.64 7.32 -37.30
N LEU A 333 -5.93 6.33 -37.83
CA LEU A 333 -5.44 5.20 -37.03
C LEU A 333 -4.45 5.66 -35.96
N GLN A 334 -3.50 6.54 -36.32
CA GLN A 334 -2.55 7.12 -35.36
C GLN A 334 -3.28 7.87 -34.24
N SER A 335 -4.33 8.66 -34.57
CA SER A 335 -5.12 9.37 -33.58
C SER A 335 -5.99 8.45 -32.73
N ALA A 336 -6.51 7.34 -33.28
CA ALA A 336 -7.21 6.32 -32.50
C ALA A 336 -6.27 5.61 -31.51
N VAL A 337 -5.05 5.27 -31.93
CA VAL A 337 -4.03 4.66 -31.04
C VAL A 337 -3.62 5.61 -29.92
N THR A 338 -3.38 6.89 -30.21
CA THR A 338 -3.07 7.87 -29.15
C THR A 338 -4.28 8.11 -28.24
N HIS A 339 -5.52 8.08 -28.77
CA HIS A 339 -6.73 8.15 -27.94
C HIS A 339 -6.86 6.93 -27.02
N ILE A 340 -6.57 5.72 -27.51
CA ILE A 340 -6.56 4.48 -26.70
C ILE A 340 -5.46 4.52 -25.63
N GLN A 341 -4.25 4.96 -25.96
CA GLN A 341 -3.18 5.16 -24.97
C GLN A 341 -3.55 6.23 -23.93
N THR A 342 -4.22 7.30 -24.35
CA THR A 342 -4.74 8.34 -23.43
C THR A 342 -5.84 7.78 -22.54
N SER A 343 -6.75 6.94 -23.07
CA SER A 343 -7.78 6.24 -22.29
C SER A 343 -7.19 5.21 -21.33
N LEU A 344 -6.13 4.47 -21.70
CA LEU A 344 -5.40 3.57 -20.81
C LEU A 344 -4.68 4.35 -19.70
N CYS A 345 -4.05 5.48 -20.03
CA CYS A 345 -3.48 6.40 -19.05
C CYS A 345 -4.56 6.99 -18.12
N PHE A 346 -5.75 7.28 -18.66
CA PHE A 346 -6.90 7.73 -17.88
C PHE A 346 -7.48 6.63 -16.97
N ILE A 347 -7.50 5.36 -17.41
CA ILE A 347 -7.88 4.21 -16.57
C ILE A 347 -6.84 3.99 -15.46
N LYS A 348 -5.55 4.11 -15.77
CA LYS A 348 -4.47 4.04 -14.77
C LYS A 348 -4.59 5.17 -13.74
N ARG A 349 -4.84 6.41 -14.20
CA ARG A 349 -5.16 7.56 -13.35
C ARG A 349 -6.49 7.41 -12.59
N LEU A 350 -7.51 6.75 -13.13
CA LEU A 350 -8.75 6.46 -12.41
C LEU A 350 -8.53 5.45 -11.28
N ASN A 351 -7.63 4.49 -11.46
CA ASN A 351 -7.24 3.57 -10.40
C ASN A 351 -6.44 4.30 -9.30
N GLU A 352 -5.51 5.17 -9.69
CA GLU A 352 -4.85 6.11 -8.74
C GLU A 352 -5.86 7.07 -8.09
N PHE A 353 -6.92 7.49 -8.79
CA PHE A 353 -7.97 8.36 -8.22
C PHE A 353 -8.88 7.61 -7.25
N PHE A 354 -9.20 6.34 -7.52
CA PHE A 354 -9.86 5.46 -6.55
C PHE A 354 -9.00 5.22 -5.31
N PHE A 355 -7.69 5.07 -5.50
CA PHE A 355 -6.71 4.96 -4.43
C PHE A 355 -6.62 6.26 -3.61
N PHE A 356 -6.56 7.42 -4.27
CA PHE A 356 -6.59 8.74 -3.64
C PHE A 356 -7.91 8.99 -2.89
N PHE A 357 -9.04 8.58 -3.46
CA PHE A 357 -10.36 8.68 -2.82
C PHE A 357 -10.43 7.79 -1.57
N PHE A 358 -9.88 6.58 -1.61
CA PHE A 358 -9.77 5.70 -0.44
C PHE A 358 -8.86 6.32 0.63
N PHE A 359 -7.71 6.88 0.24
CA PHE A 359 -6.78 7.56 1.12
C PHE A 359 -7.43 8.79 1.78
N PHE A 360 -8.14 9.63 1.00
CA PHE A 360 -8.82 10.82 1.50
C PHE A 360 -9.98 10.47 2.43
N PHE A 361 -10.75 9.41 2.12
CA PHE A 361 -11.83 8.92 2.98
C PHE A 361 -11.30 8.40 4.33
N PHE A 362 -10.20 7.62 4.32
CA PHE A 362 -9.55 7.16 5.55
C PHE A 362 -8.90 8.32 6.32
N PHE A 363 -8.27 9.28 5.64
CA PHE A 363 -7.68 10.47 6.28
C PHE A 363 -8.76 11.35 6.93
N PHE A 364 -9.92 11.52 6.29
CA PHE A 364 -11.05 12.23 6.89
C PHE A 364 -11.65 11.48 8.09
N GLN A 365 -11.81 10.15 8.01
CA GLN A 365 -12.24 9.34 9.15
C GLN A 365 -11.25 9.45 10.33
N PHE A 366 -9.95 9.33 10.07
CA PHE A 366 -8.92 9.43 11.11
C PHE A 366 -8.88 10.83 11.74
N LYS A 367 -9.01 11.89 10.93
CA LYS A 367 -9.08 13.28 11.40
C LYS A 367 -10.39 13.56 12.16
N PHE A 368 -11.51 12.95 11.78
CA PHE A 368 -12.78 13.02 12.51
C PHE A 368 -12.71 12.31 13.86
N ILE A 369 -12.08 11.14 13.93
CA ILE A 369 -11.83 10.40 15.19
C ILE A 369 -10.93 11.21 16.13
N LEU A 370 -9.83 11.80 15.64
CA LEU A 370 -8.98 12.70 16.44
C LEU A 370 -9.71 13.99 16.88
N PHE A 371 -10.62 14.52 16.06
CA PHE A 371 -11.41 15.71 16.40
C PHE A 371 -12.56 15.41 17.40
N GLN A 372 -13.06 14.17 17.44
CA GLN A 372 -13.96 13.70 18.50
C GLN A 372 -13.19 13.48 19.80
N GLY A 373 -12.02 12.81 19.73
CA GLY A 373 -11.17 12.57 20.91
C GLY A 373 -10.71 13.86 21.60
N THR A 374 -10.24 14.86 20.83
CA THR A 374 -9.82 16.16 21.39
C THR A 374 -10.96 16.94 22.06
N LYS A 375 -12.22 16.78 21.61
CA LYS A 375 -13.39 17.36 22.30
C LYS A 375 -13.66 16.69 23.65
N CYS A 376 -13.50 15.36 23.76
CA CYS A 376 -13.58 14.67 25.06
C CYS A 376 -12.49 15.16 26.03
N TYR A 377 -11.23 15.29 25.57
CA TYR A 377 -10.16 15.83 26.40
C TYR A 377 -10.43 17.27 26.85
N PHE A 378 -10.94 18.14 25.97
CA PHE A 378 -11.26 19.52 26.34
C PHE A 378 -12.39 19.61 27.37
N CYS A 379 -13.44 18.79 27.26
CA CYS A 379 -14.48 18.70 28.29
C CYS A 379 -13.96 18.19 29.63
N ILE A 380 -13.11 17.16 29.64
CA ILE A 380 -12.50 16.62 30.87
C ILE A 380 -11.63 17.70 31.54
N TYR A 381 -10.80 18.42 30.76
CA TYR A 381 -9.94 19.48 31.29
C TYR A 381 -10.74 20.67 31.85
N LEU A 382 -11.83 21.08 31.17
CA LEU A 382 -12.67 22.18 31.64
C LEU A 382 -13.46 21.83 32.91
N THR A 383 -13.84 20.55 33.08
CA THR A 383 -14.53 20.06 34.29
C THR A 383 -13.55 19.96 35.48
N LEU A 384 -12.29 19.61 35.23
CA LEU A 384 -11.22 19.63 36.25
C LEU A 384 -10.86 21.06 36.69
N ILE A 385 -10.86 22.03 35.77
CA ILE A 385 -10.59 23.45 36.07
C ILE A 385 -11.73 24.13 36.86
N THR A 386 -12.93 23.55 36.89
CA THR A 386 -14.06 24.04 37.73
C THR A 386 -14.22 23.30 39.06
N LEU A 387 -13.30 22.38 39.38
CA LEU A 387 -13.28 21.57 40.61
C LEU A 387 -12.06 21.84 41.52
N VAL A 388 -11.28 22.88 41.17
CA VAL A 388 -10.16 23.44 41.95
C VAL A 388 -10.45 24.92 42.20
#